data_AF-A0A2E1TDE5-F1
#
_entry.id   AF-A0A2E1TDE5-F1
#
_cell.length_a   1.000
_cell.length_b   1.000
_cell.length_c   1.000
_cell.angle_alpha   90.00
_cell.angle_beta   90.00
_cell.angle_gamma   90.00
#
_symmetry.space_group_name_H-M   'P 1'
#
loop_
_entity.id
_entity.type
_entity.pdbx_description
1 polymer ?
#
loop_
_entity_poly.entity_id
_entity_poly.type
_entity_poly.pdbx_seq_one_letter_code
_entity_poly.pdbx_strand_id
1 'polypeptide(L)'
;MKQGAIIILAWPEGMVRAAGSWYDKLLAKNGKYRVGHSAIVIIDYSIKKSYYFDFGRYHTPKGYGRVRDVQTDPDLSVIAPEIKNGKIINLECILLHLSNMKSTHGEGKMYASIRERVNVQKAFFAAKTLQKKGMIRYGPFIINGTNCSRFVAHVAKASTTSIRTKLRLTFPFCITPSPKRNVSIINNNYFIVDDFNCKQVLKSKIVSYFSSIESI
;
A
#
# COMPACT_ATOMS: atom_id res chain seq x y z
N MET A 1 6.34 -0.05 -23.34
CA MET A 1 6.01 -0.17 -21.89
C MET A 1 5.68 1.22 -21.37
N LYS A 2 4.46 1.47 -20.87
CA LYS A 2 4.17 2.75 -20.20
C LYS A 2 4.95 2.80 -18.89
N GLN A 3 5.98 3.65 -18.85
CA GLN A 3 6.82 3.85 -17.68
C GLN A 3 6.09 4.74 -16.66
N GLY A 4 6.27 4.41 -15.39
CA GLY A 4 5.79 5.22 -14.28
C GLY A 4 6.34 4.69 -12.98
N ALA A 5 5.66 5.03 -11.89
CA ALA A 5 6.04 4.60 -10.55
C ALA A 5 4.86 3.99 -9.79
N ILE A 6 5.18 3.20 -8.77
CA ILE A 6 4.26 2.93 -7.65
C ILE A 6 4.86 3.49 -6.36
N ILE A 7 3.98 3.97 -5.49
CA ILE A 7 4.31 4.33 -4.11
C ILE A 7 3.50 3.40 -3.21
N ILE A 8 4.19 2.64 -2.36
CA ILE A 8 3.54 1.83 -1.32
C ILE A 8 3.44 2.65 -0.06
N LEU A 9 2.26 2.68 0.53
CA LEU A 9 1.97 3.38 1.77
C LEU A 9 1.66 2.37 2.89
N ALA A 10 2.10 2.69 4.10
CA ALA A 10 1.80 1.93 5.30
C ALA A 10 1.60 2.85 6.51
N TRP A 11 0.53 2.63 7.26
CA TRP A 11 0.28 3.23 8.57
C TRP A 11 0.30 2.11 9.62
N PRO A 12 1.48 1.76 10.16
CA PRO A 12 1.65 0.57 10.99
C PRO A 12 1.00 0.67 12.37
N GLU A 13 0.69 1.88 12.82
CA GLU A 13 0.16 2.15 14.17
C GLU A 13 -1.35 1.89 14.26
N GLY A 14 -2.04 1.83 13.12
CA GLY A 14 -3.50 1.71 13.08
C GLY A 14 -4.06 0.44 13.69
N MET A 15 -5.14 0.62 14.46
CA MET A 15 -5.85 -0.47 15.14
C MET A 15 -7.06 -0.94 14.33
N VAL A 16 -7.02 -2.18 13.86
CA VAL A 16 -8.07 -2.77 13.02
C VAL A 16 -8.95 -3.70 13.86
N ARG A 17 -10.27 -3.45 13.88
CA ARG A 17 -11.24 -4.37 14.54
C ARG A 17 -11.16 -5.77 13.93
N ALA A 18 -11.38 -6.80 14.72
CA ALA A 18 -11.45 -8.19 14.26
C ALA A 18 -12.48 -8.37 13.11
N ALA A 19 -12.23 -9.33 12.22
CA ALA A 19 -13.06 -9.57 11.04
C ALA A 19 -14.26 -10.50 11.32
N GLY A 20 -14.28 -11.15 12.49
CA GLY A 20 -15.20 -12.24 12.82
C GLY A 20 -14.75 -13.60 12.27
N SER A 21 -13.45 -13.77 11.99
CA SER A 21 -12.87 -15.03 11.49
C SER A 21 -12.53 -16.01 12.61
N TRP A 22 -12.36 -17.29 12.27
CA TRP A 22 -12.05 -18.36 13.23
C TRP A 22 -10.79 -18.08 14.07
N TYR A 23 -9.77 -17.46 13.48
CA TYR A 23 -8.51 -17.12 14.14
C TYR A 23 -8.59 -15.88 15.05
N ASP A 24 -9.69 -15.12 15.02
CA ASP A 24 -9.82 -13.91 15.84
C ASP A 24 -9.85 -14.20 17.33
N LYS A 25 -10.36 -15.36 17.73
CA LYS A 25 -10.37 -15.80 19.14
C LYS A 25 -8.95 -15.99 19.70
N LEU A 26 -7.99 -16.31 18.83
CA LEU A 26 -6.62 -16.62 19.23
C LEU A 26 -5.68 -15.43 19.06
N LEU A 27 -5.86 -14.64 17.99
CA LEU A 27 -4.88 -13.64 17.57
C LEU A 27 -5.27 -12.20 17.93
N ALA A 28 -6.55 -11.91 18.16
CA ALA A 28 -7.00 -10.55 18.46
C ALA A 28 -6.82 -10.22 19.95
N LYS A 29 -6.26 -9.05 20.25
CA LYS A 29 -6.24 -8.50 21.62
C LYS A 29 -7.43 -7.56 21.78
N ASN A 30 -8.35 -7.90 22.68
CA ASN A 30 -9.60 -7.14 22.91
C ASN A 30 -10.40 -6.91 21.62
N GLY A 31 -10.43 -7.91 20.73
CA GLY A 31 -11.13 -7.83 19.44
C GLY A 31 -10.51 -6.85 18.44
N LYS A 32 -9.25 -6.42 18.65
CA LYS A 32 -8.51 -5.54 17.74
C LYS A 32 -7.12 -6.08 17.42
N TYR A 33 -6.56 -5.59 16.32
CA TYR A 33 -5.23 -5.92 15.81
C TYR A 33 -4.44 -4.65 15.51
N ARG A 34 -3.20 -4.55 16.02
CA ARG A 34 -2.23 -3.55 15.56
C ARG A 34 -1.54 -4.05 14.29
N VAL A 35 -2.29 -4.13 13.19
CA VAL A 35 -1.79 -4.59 11.88
C VAL A 35 -1.59 -3.44 10.90
N GLY A 36 -2.15 -2.27 11.21
CA GLY A 36 -2.04 -1.08 10.38
C GLY A 36 -2.89 -1.09 9.11
N HIS A 37 -2.75 -0.03 8.32
CA HIS A 37 -3.35 0.12 6.99
C HIS A 37 -2.27 0.13 5.90
N SER A 38 -2.62 -0.26 4.68
CA SER A 38 -1.73 -0.20 3.53
C SER A 38 -2.50 0.19 2.27
N ALA A 39 -1.88 1.06 1.48
CA ALA A 39 -2.42 1.55 0.21
C ALA A 39 -1.31 1.60 -0.84
N ILE A 40 -1.71 1.82 -2.09
CA ILE A 40 -0.79 1.98 -3.21
C ILE A 40 -1.21 3.17 -4.08
N VAL A 41 -0.25 3.99 -4.46
CA VAL A 41 -0.43 5.02 -5.47
C VAL A 41 0.26 4.58 -6.75
N ILE A 42 -0.46 4.59 -7.86
CA ILE A 42 0.06 4.33 -9.19
C ILE A 42 0.25 5.68 -9.89
N ILE A 43 1.46 5.96 -10.34
CA ILE A 43 1.80 7.20 -11.03
C ILE A 43 2.07 6.88 -12.50
N ASP A 44 1.24 7.44 -13.38
CA ASP A 44 1.44 7.36 -14.83
C ASP A 44 2.17 8.61 -15.33
N TYR A 45 3.41 8.44 -15.81
CA TYR A 45 4.22 9.54 -16.32
C TYR A 45 3.70 10.09 -17.65
N SER A 46 3.03 9.26 -18.46
CA SER A 46 2.56 9.66 -19.79
C SER A 46 1.43 10.68 -19.74
N ILE A 47 0.53 10.52 -18.78
CA ILE A 47 -0.64 11.40 -18.58
C ILE A 47 -0.52 12.27 -17.33
N LYS A 48 0.64 12.23 -16.65
CA LYS A 48 0.93 12.97 -15.41
C LYS A 48 -0.22 12.87 -14.41
N LYS A 49 -0.58 11.63 -14.02
CA LYS A 49 -1.68 11.37 -13.09
C LYS A 49 -1.31 10.39 -11.99
N SER A 50 -1.76 10.70 -10.78
CA SER A 50 -1.65 9.86 -9.58
C SER A 50 -2.99 9.16 -9.33
N TYR A 51 -2.95 7.85 -9.10
CA TYR A 51 -4.13 7.05 -8.78
C TYR A 51 -3.94 6.35 -7.44
N TYR A 52 -4.73 6.74 -6.44
CA TYR A 52 -4.76 6.07 -5.16
C TYR A 52 -5.66 4.83 -5.21
N PHE A 53 -5.18 3.73 -4.62
CA PHE A 53 -5.97 2.54 -4.36
C PHE A 53 -5.71 2.01 -2.95
N ASP A 54 -6.77 1.59 -2.27
CA ASP A 54 -6.67 0.78 -1.08
C ASP A 54 -7.73 -0.33 -1.05
N PHE A 55 -7.60 -1.23 -0.08
CA PHE A 55 -8.59 -2.27 0.17
C PHE A 55 -8.91 -2.33 1.66
N GLY A 56 -10.19 -2.31 2.00
CA GLY A 56 -10.63 -2.34 3.38
C GLY A 56 -12.13 -2.56 3.51
N ARG A 57 -12.62 -2.51 4.75
CA ARG A 57 -14.01 -2.80 5.09
C ARG A 57 -14.86 -1.53 5.03
N TYR A 58 -14.99 -0.96 3.84
CA TYR A 58 -15.64 0.32 3.60
C TYR A 58 -17.06 0.13 3.07
N HIS A 59 -18.07 0.43 3.90
CA HIS A 59 -19.48 0.24 3.54
C HIS A 59 -19.77 -1.19 3.05
N THR A 60 -19.15 -2.19 3.69
CA THR A 60 -19.31 -3.61 3.34
C THR A 60 -19.92 -4.40 4.50
N PRO A 61 -20.64 -5.51 4.21
CA PRO A 61 -21.09 -6.45 5.22
C PRO A 61 -19.92 -7.03 6.03
N LYS A 62 -20.22 -7.53 7.24
CA LYS A 62 -19.24 -8.17 8.11
C LYS A 62 -18.51 -9.31 7.37
N GLY A 63 -17.18 -9.34 7.47
CA GLY A 63 -16.34 -10.34 6.82
C GLY A 63 -15.96 -10.02 5.37
N TYR A 64 -16.41 -8.89 4.81
CA TYR A 64 -16.08 -8.45 3.46
C TYR A 64 -15.36 -7.09 3.46
N GLY A 65 -14.59 -6.84 2.40
CA GLY A 65 -14.02 -5.55 2.07
C GLY A 65 -14.13 -5.27 0.57
N ARG A 66 -13.81 -4.05 0.16
CA ARG A 66 -13.81 -3.62 -1.24
C ARG A 66 -12.56 -2.79 -1.56
N VAL A 67 -12.21 -2.71 -2.83
CA VAL A 67 -11.19 -1.79 -3.33
C VAL A 67 -11.81 -0.41 -3.51
N ARG A 68 -11.09 0.64 -3.13
CA ARG A 68 -11.48 2.03 -3.40
C ARG A 68 -10.49 2.71 -4.33
N ASP A 69 -11.00 3.66 -5.10
CA ASP A 69 -10.24 4.69 -5.80
C ASP A 69 -11.12 5.93 -5.99
N VAL A 70 -10.61 6.94 -6.66
CA VAL A 70 -11.34 8.20 -6.93
C VAL A 70 -12.69 8.00 -7.65
N GLN A 71 -12.89 6.89 -8.36
CA GLN A 71 -14.15 6.64 -9.06
C GLN A 71 -15.28 6.25 -8.09
N THR A 72 -14.96 5.48 -7.05
CA THR A 72 -15.95 5.04 -6.06
C THR A 72 -15.98 5.95 -4.84
N ASP A 73 -14.88 6.65 -4.57
CA ASP A 73 -14.67 7.49 -3.39
C ASP A 73 -13.92 8.76 -3.82
N PRO A 74 -14.62 9.83 -4.27
CA PRO A 74 -14.02 11.03 -4.87
C PRO A 74 -12.98 11.73 -3.99
N ASP A 75 -13.11 11.63 -2.68
CA ASP A 75 -12.16 12.21 -1.70
C ASP A 75 -10.78 11.52 -1.70
N LEU A 76 -10.60 10.48 -2.50
CA LEU A 76 -9.30 9.81 -2.73
C LEU A 76 -8.52 10.43 -3.92
N SER A 77 -8.89 11.62 -4.36
CA SER A 77 -8.14 12.37 -5.36
C SER A 77 -6.75 12.75 -4.84
N VAL A 78 -5.72 12.53 -5.66
CA VAL A 78 -4.31 12.84 -5.33
C VAL A 78 -3.80 13.88 -6.31
N ILE A 79 -2.96 14.79 -5.80
CA ILE A 79 -2.33 15.83 -6.64
C ILE A 79 -1.53 15.21 -7.80
N ALA A 80 -1.48 15.95 -8.90
CA ALA A 80 -0.77 15.52 -10.09
C ALA A 80 0.74 15.45 -9.83
N PRO A 81 1.43 14.44 -10.39
CA PRO A 81 2.87 14.34 -10.33
C PRO A 81 3.53 15.30 -11.32
N GLU A 82 4.54 16.00 -10.86
CA GLU A 82 5.44 16.78 -11.70
C GLU A 82 6.62 15.90 -12.10
N ILE A 83 6.76 15.64 -13.41
CA ILE A 83 7.77 14.75 -13.95
C ILE A 83 8.84 15.56 -14.68
N LYS A 84 10.10 15.48 -14.25
CA LYS A 84 11.26 16.06 -14.91
C LYS A 84 12.35 15.01 -15.05
N ASN A 85 12.86 14.82 -16.27
CA ASN A 85 13.92 13.85 -16.58
C ASN A 85 13.63 12.43 -16.03
N GLY A 86 12.37 12.00 -16.13
CA GLY A 86 11.92 10.68 -15.68
C GLY A 86 11.84 10.50 -14.16
N LYS A 87 11.92 11.58 -13.37
CA LYS A 87 11.78 11.59 -11.91
C LYS A 87 10.57 12.42 -11.49
N ILE A 88 9.97 12.05 -10.36
CA ILE A 88 8.90 12.83 -9.72
C ILE A 88 9.55 13.91 -8.85
N ILE A 89 9.43 15.18 -9.24
CA ILE A 89 10.10 16.27 -8.52
C ILE A 89 9.30 16.75 -7.32
N ASN A 90 7.97 16.62 -7.34
CA ASN A 90 7.08 17.00 -6.25
C ASN A 90 6.68 15.79 -5.37
N LEU A 91 7.56 14.79 -5.24
CA LEU A 91 7.29 13.56 -4.47
C LEU A 91 6.93 13.88 -3.02
N GLU A 92 7.68 14.78 -2.39
CA GLU A 92 7.41 15.21 -1.01
C GLU A 92 6.02 15.83 -0.86
N CYS A 93 5.61 16.71 -1.78
CA CYS A 93 4.27 17.29 -1.80
C CYS A 93 3.19 16.22 -1.94
N ILE A 94 3.41 15.20 -2.79
CA ILE A 94 2.48 14.08 -2.95
C ILE A 94 2.35 13.30 -1.63
N LEU A 95 3.47 13.01 -0.97
CA LEU A 95 3.50 12.26 0.27
C LEU A 95 2.84 13.03 1.42
N LEU A 96 3.10 14.33 1.55
CA LEU A 96 2.46 15.21 2.54
C LEU A 96 0.96 15.35 2.27
N HIS A 97 0.54 15.45 1.01
CA HIS A 97 -0.87 15.44 0.66
C HIS A 97 -1.53 14.13 1.12
N LEU A 98 -0.94 12.98 0.79
CA LEU A 98 -1.47 11.66 1.16
C LEU A 98 -1.54 11.44 2.67
N SER A 99 -0.56 11.92 3.46
CA SER A 99 -0.60 11.79 4.92
C SER A 99 -1.71 12.63 5.56
N ASN A 100 -2.04 13.78 4.97
CA ASN A 100 -3.07 14.69 5.47
C ASN A 100 -4.49 14.35 4.99
N MET A 101 -4.64 13.44 4.03
CA MET A 101 -5.95 13.00 3.54
C MET A 101 -6.66 12.13 4.58
N LYS A 102 -7.70 12.67 5.24
CA LYS A 102 -8.55 11.94 6.19
C LYS A 102 -9.16 10.66 5.62
N SER A 103 -9.49 10.66 4.33
CA SER A 103 -10.13 9.55 3.60
C SER A 103 -9.24 8.30 3.46
N THR A 104 -7.93 8.42 3.71
CA THR A 104 -7.00 7.28 3.71
C THR A 104 -7.19 6.36 4.92
N HIS A 105 -7.83 6.85 6.00
CA HIS A 105 -7.96 6.14 7.28
C HIS A 105 -6.62 5.64 7.85
N GLY A 106 -5.52 6.31 7.52
CA GLY A 106 -4.24 6.11 8.17
C GLY A 106 -4.25 6.67 9.59
N GLU A 107 -3.66 5.94 10.53
CA GLU A 107 -3.43 6.40 11.91
C GLU A 107 -1.94 6.40 12.20
N GLY A 108 -1.45 7.46 12.86
CA GLY A 108 -0.03 7.64 13.17
C GLY A 108 0.82 7.97 11.94
N LYS A 109 2.12 7.67 12.01
CA LYS A 109 3.07 8.00 10.96
C LYS A 109 2.81 7.21 9.68
N MET A 110 2.88 7.89 8.54
CA MET A 110 2.86 7.24 7.23
C MET A 110 4.27 6.86 6.81
N TYR A 111 4.46 5.60 6.43
CA TYR A 111 5.68 5.13 5.80
C TYR A 111 5.45 4.90 4.31
N ALA A 112 6.34 5.41 3.47
CA ALA A 112 6.19 5.30 2.03
C ALA A 112 7.47 4.83 1.34
N SER A 113 7.36 3.91 0.38
CA SER A 113 8.48 3.57 -0.50
C SER A 113 8.07 3.63 -1.96
N ILE A 114 9.00 4.11 -2.80
CA ILE A 114 8.77 4.31 -4.22
C ILE A 114 9.54 3.31 -5.07
N ARG A 115 8.91 2.86 -6.15
CA ARG A 115 9.53 2.10 -7.22
C ARG A 115 9.21 2.71 -8.56
N GLU A 116 10.24 3.24 -9.20
CA GLU A 116 10.19 3.76 -10.56
C GLU A 116 10.34 2.62 -11.59
N ARG A 117 10.10 2.96 -12.87
CA ARG A 117 10.24 2.06 -14.03
C ARG A 117 9.37 0.80 -13.93
N VAL A 118 8.15 0.95 -13.45
CA VAL A 118 7.14 -0.12 -13.39
C VAL A 118 6.23 -0.14 -14.62
N ASN A 119 5.52 -1.25 -14.83
CA ASN A 119 4.45 -1.33 -15.80
C ASN A 119 3.13 -0.82 -15.19
N VAL A 120 2.82 0.46 -15.46
CA VAL A 120 1.64 1.15 -14.93
C VAL A 120 0.33 0.50 -15.38
N GLN A 121 0.24 0.07 -16.64
CA GLN A 121 -0.97 -0.57 -17.17
C GLN A 121 -1.29 -1.88 -16.42
N LYS A 122 -0.28 -2.71 -16.15
CA LYS A 122 -0.45 -3.95 -15.37
C LYS A 122 -0.85 -3.66 -13.93
N ALA A 123 -0.28 -2.62 -13.32
CA ALA A 123 -0.67 -2.18 -11.97
C ALA A 123 -2.16 -1.79 -11.94
N PHE A 124 -2.56 -0.89 -12.84
CA PHE A 124 -3.91 -0.36 -12.90
C PHE A 124 -4.93 -1.46 -13.23
N PHE A 125 -4.59 -2.32 -14.19
CA PHE A 125 -5.41 -3.49 -14.55
C PHE A 125 -5.61 -4.43 -13.37
N ALA A 126 -4.55 -4.74 -12.60
CA ALA A 126 -4.66 -5.59 -11.42
C ALA A 126 -5.56 -4.97 -10.35
N ALA A 127 -5.40 -3.67 -10.07
CA ALA A 127 -6.22 -2.94 -9.10
C ALA A 127 -7.70 -2.91 -9.52
N LYS A 128 -7.98 -2.49 -10.77
CA LYS A 128 -9.34 -2.43 -11.31
C LYS A 128 -10.00 -3.80 -11.44
N THR A 129 -9.25 -4.85 -11.75
CA THR A 129 -9.80 -6.21 -11.82
C THR A 129 -10.33 -6.65 -10.45
N LEU A 130 -9.63 -6.33 -9.37
CA LEU A 130 -10.12 -6.60 -8.02
C LEU A 130 -11.27 -5.67 -7.63
N GLN A 131 -11.22 -4.38 -7.99
CA GLN A 131 -12.33 -3.46 -7.74
C GLN A 131 -13.63 -3.90 -8.42
N LYS A 132 -13.57 -4.39 -9.66
CA LYS A 132 -14.72 -4.90 -10.42
C LYS A 132 -15.40 -6.11 -9.79
N LYS A 133 -14.72 -6.86 -8.90
CA LYS A 133 -15.34 -7.95 -8.14
C LYS A 133 -16.32 -7.46 -7.07
N GLY A 134 -16.34 -6.16 -6.78
CA GLY A 134 -17.16 -5.58 -5.72
C GLY A 134 -16.64 -6.01 -4.33
N MET A 135 -17.48 -6.74 -3.60
CA MET A 135 -17.17 -7.18 -2.23
C MET A 135 -16.37 -8.48 -2.25
N ILE A 136 -15.22 -8.48 -1.58
CA ILE A 136 -14.31 -9.63 -1.48
C ILE A 136 -14.18 -10.02 -0.01
N ARG A 137 -14.11 -11.32 0.29
CA ARG A 137 -13.89 -11.80 1.66
C ARG A 137 -12.61 -11.18 2.25
N TYR A 138 -12.73 -10.64 3.46
CA TYR A 138 -11.66 -9.93 4.15
C TYR A 138 -10.93 -10.86 5.12
N GLY A 139 -9.61 -10.93 5.00
CA GLY A 139 -8.76 -11.49 6.04
C GLY A 139 -7.41 -12.02 5.56
N PRO A 140 -6.39 -12.05 6.45
CA PRO A 140 -5.05 -12.55 6.12
C PRO A 140 -4.99 -14.03 5.73
N PHE A 141 -5.86 -14.87 6.32
CA PHE A 141 -5.85 -16.33 6.15
C PHE A 141 -7.06 -16.86 5.38
N ILE A 142 -7.80 -15.97 4.71
CA ILE A 142 -8.96 -16.37 3.92
C ILE A 142 -8.51 -16.77 2.51
N ILE A 143 -8.78 -18.03 2.15
CA ILE A 143 -8.58 -18.57 0.80
C ILE A 143 -9.47 -17.77 -0.16
N ASN A 144 -8.90 -17.33 -1.29
CA ASN A 144 -9.53 -16.43 -2.27
C ASN A 144 -10.00 -15.06 -1.70
N GLY A 145 -9.72 -14.78 -0.43
CA GLY A 145 -9.92 -13.48 0.18
C GLY A 145 -8.71 -12.57 0.02
N THR A 146 -8.81 -11.35 0.54
CA THR A 146 -7.68 -10.40 0.57
C THR A 146 -7.79 -9.50 1.81
N ASN A 147 -6.79 -8.65 2.00
CA ASN A 147 -6.78 -7.55 2.95
C ASN A 147 -5.98 -6.38 2.34
N CYS A 148 -5.83 -5.27 3.05
CA CYS A 148 -5.08 -4.10 2.57
C CYS A 148 -3.68 -4.48 2.04
N SER A 149 -2.92 -5.25 2.80
CA SER A 149 -1.53 -5.60 2.46
C SER A 149 -1.41 -6.63 1.33
N ARG A 150 -2.31 -7.63 1.29
CA ARG A 150 -2.39 -8.63 0.22
C ARG A 150 -2.78 -7.96 -1.11
N PHE A 151 -3.72 -7.02 -1.07
CA PHE A 151 -4.10 -6.21 -2.23
C PHE A 151 -2.91 -5.41 -2.75
N VAL A 152 -2.24 -4.65 -1.88
CA VAL A 152 -1.06 -3.85 -2.26
C VAL A 152 0.05 -4.73 -2.85
N ALA A 153 0.36 -5.86 -2.21
CA ALA A 153 1.36 -6.80 -2.71
C ALA A 153 0.98 -7.38 -4.08
N HIS A 154 -0.31 -7.68 -4.31
CA HIS A 154 -0.82 -8.18 -5.59
C HIS A 154 -0.61 -7.16 -6.71
N VAL A 155 -1.00 -5.90 -6.49
CA VAL A 155 -0.84 -4.82 -7.47
C VAL A 155 0.64 -4.54 -7.74
N ALA A 156 1.47 -4.46 -6.70
CA ALA A 156 2.90 -4.22 -6.84
C ALA A 156 3.64 -5.37 -7.55
N LYS A 157 3.22 -6.62 -7.31
CA LYS A 157 3.76 -7.80 -8.00
C LYS A 157 3.43 -7.76 -9.50
N ALA A 158 2.23 -7.33 -9.87
CA ALA A 158 1.81 -7.22 -11.26
C ALA A 158 2.59 -6.13 -12.02
N SER A 159 2.97 -5.05 -11.34
CA SER A 159 3.62 -3.89 -11.95
C SER A 159 5.13 -4.03 -12.10
N THR A 160 5.81 -4.69 -11.16
CA THR A 160 7.27 -4.76 -11.15
C THR A 160 7.82 -5.67 -12.24
N THR A 161 8.97 -5.31 -12.81
CA THR A 161 9.74 -6.15 -13.75
C THR A 161 10.79 -7.00 -13.04
N SER A 162 11.13 -6.66 -11.78
CA SER A 162 12.18 -7.36 -11.03
C SER A 162 11.70 -8.70 -10.48
N ILE A 163 12.32 -9.78 -10.94
CA ILE A 163 12.05 -11.15 -10.48
C ILE A 163 12.26 -11.26 -8.97
N ARG A 164 13.34 -10.68 -8.43
CA ARG A 164 13.62 -10.68 -6.99
C ARG A 164 12.50 -10.01 -6.19
N THR A 165 11.99 -8.86 -6.65
CA THR A 165 10.85 -8.19 -5.98
C THR A 165 9.58 -9.04 -6.08
N LYS A 166 9.28 -9.65 -7.24
CA LYS A 166 8.11 -10.54 -7.38
C LYS A 166 8.16 -11.72 -6.41
N LEU A 167 9.33 -12.36 -6.29
CA LEU A 167 9.53 -13.49 -5.38
C LEU A 167 9.29 -13.07 -3.93
N ARG A 168 9.90 -11.95 -3.49
CA ARG A 168 9.73 -11.45 -2.11
C ARG A 168 8.29 -11.03 -1.80
N LEU A 169 7.54 -10.50 -2.76
CA LEU A 169 6.11 -10.19 -2.59
C LEU A 169 5.22 -11.43 -2.62
N THR A 170 5.66 -12.52 -3.26
CA THR A 170 4.91 -13.79 -3.33
C THR A 170 5.14 -14.65 -2.09
N PHE A 171 6.39 -14.71 -1.63
CA PHE A 171 6.83 -15.46 -0.47
C PHE A 171 7.42 -14.48 0.56
N PRO A 172 6.56 -13.67 1.22
CA PRO A 172 7.04 -12.83 2.31
C PRO A 172 7.55 -13.71 3.45
N PHE A 173 8.52 -13.20 4.21
CA PHE A 173 8.98 -13.86 5.44
C PHE A 173 7.86 -13.95 6.49
N CYS A 174 6.93 -13.00 6.47
CA CYS A 174 5.70 -13.07 7.25
C CYS A 174 4.75 -14.12 6.65
N ILE A 175 3.91 -14.75 7.47
CA ILE A 175 2.91 -15.75 7.02
C ILE A 175 1.98 -15.18 5.92
N THR A 176 1.74 -13.86 5.95
CA THR A 176 0.94 -13.11 4.97
C THR A 176 1.60 -11.75 4.72
N PRO A 177 1.43 -11.12 3.54
CA PRO A 177 1.89 -9.76 3.30
C PRO A 177 1.44 -8.79 4.40
N SER A 178 2.34 -7.90 4.85
CA SER A 178 2.08 -6.89 5.89
C SER A 178 2.45 -5.48 5.40
N PRO A 179 1.86 -4.41 5.97
CA PRO A 179 2.12 -3.05 5.47
C PRO A 179 3.61 -2.70 5.53
N LYS A 180 4.23 -2.96 6.69
CA LYS A 180 5.65 -2.72 6.94
C LYS A 180 6.55 -3.45 5.94
N ARG A 181 6.23 -4.73 5.69
CA ARG A 181 7.06 -5.57 4.83
C ARG A 181 6.92 -5.20 3.35
N ASN A 182 5.73 -4.79 2.90
CA ASN A 182 5.54 -4.29 1.54
C ASN A 182 6.41 -3.06 1.27
N VAL A 183 6.47 -2.10 2.19
CA VAL A 183 7.33 -0.91 2.06
C VAL A 183 8.80 -1.32 1.86
N SER A 184 9.34 -2.14 2.76
CA SER A 184 10.76 -2.59 2.71
C SER A 184 11.11 -3.53 1.55
N ILE A 185 10.15 -4.31 1.02
CA ILE A 185 10.39 -5.15 -0.16
C ILE A 185 10.55 -4.31 -1.42
N ILE A 186 9.76 -3.23 -1.52
CA ILE A 186 9.71 -2.39 -2.71
C ILE A 186 10.97 -1.55 -2.85
N ASN A 187 11.39 -0.93 -1.76
CA ASN A 187 12.63 -0.17 -1.68
C ASN A 187 13.16 -0.19 -0.24
N ASN A 188 14.47 -0.39 -0.09
CA ASN A 188 15.16 -0.30 1.19
C ASN A 188 15.28 1.16 1.68
N ASN A 189 15.18 2.12 0.77
CA ASN A 189 15.06 3.53 1.08
C ASN A 189 13.58 3.90 1.07
N TYR A 190 13.12 4.55 2.13
CA TYR A 190 11.72 4.89 2.33
C TYR A 190 11.60 6.26 2.99
N PHE A 191 10.38 6.76 3.07
CA PHE A 191 10.03 8.03 3.68
C PHE A 191 9.19 7.76 4.92
N ILE A 192 9.38 8.61 5.92
CA ILE A 192 8.52 8.71 7.10
C ILE A 192 7.89 10.09 7.04
N VAL A 193 6.56 10.11 7.12
CA VAL A 193 5.77 11.31 6.98
C VAL A 193 4.88 11.44 8.20
N ASP A 194 4.98 12.57 8.87
CA ASP A 194 4.07 13.03 9.91
C ASP A 194 3.60 14.45 9.53
N ASP A 195 2.34 14.80 9.83
CA ASP A 195 1.66 16.08 9.58
C ASP A 195 2.30 17.05 8.55
N PHE A 196 3.46 17.64 8.90
CA PHE A 196 4.20 18.60 8.08
C PHE A 196 5.63 18.18 7.69
N ASN A 197 6.16 17.07 8.19
CA ASN A 197 7.52 16.62 7.91
C ASN A 197 7.54 15.39 7.01
N CYS A 198 8.43 15.39 6.03
CA CYS A 198 8.74 14.23 5.20
C CYS A 198 10.24 13.92 5.28
N LYS A 199 10.60 12.89 6.04
CA LYS A 199 11.99 12.47 6.23
C LYS A 199 12.32 11.24 5.40
N GLN A 200 13.36 11.32 4.57
CA GLN A 200 13.91 10.15 3.90
C GLN A 200 14.81 9.34 4.85
N VAL A 201 14.65 8.03 4.85
CA VAL A 201 15.50 7.07 5.56
C VAL A 201 16.20 6.18 4.55
N LEU A 202 17.53 6.11 4.68
CA LEU A 202 18.39 5.28 3.85
C LEU A 202 18.83 4.08 4.68
N LYS A 203 18.47 2.86 4.25
CA LYS A 203 18.96 1.63 4.87
C LYS A 203 19.71 0.80 3.83
N SER A 204 20.79 0.13 4.23
CA SER A 204 21.41 -0.88 3.39
C SER A 204 20.42 -2.03 3.13
N LYS A 205 20.61 -2.79 2.04
CA LYS A 205 19.73 -3.92 1.71
C LYS A 205 19.72 -4.98 2.82
N ILE A 206 20.86 -5.22 3.47
CA ILE A 206 21.00 -6.19 4.55
C ILE A 206 20.22 -5.71 5.78
N VAL A 207 20.48 -4.47 6.23
CA VAL A 207 19.80 -3.91 7.41
C VAL A 207 18.29 -3.83 7.18
N SER A 208 17.86 -3.37 5.99
CA SER A 208 16.44 -3.34 5.62
C SER A 208 15.79 -4.73 5.57
N TYR A 209 16.57 -5.78 5.32
CA TYR A 209 16.05 -7.14 5.29
C TYR A 209 15.70 -7.65 6.70
N PHE A 210 16.55 -7.34 7.69
CA PHE A 210 16.47 -7.88 9.06
C PHE A 210 15.88 -6.92 10.11
N SER A 211 15.61 -5.65 9.77
CA SER A 211 15.03 -4.66 10.70
C SER A 211 13.65 -4.16 10.25
N SER A 212 12.82 -3.74 11.23
CA SER A 212 11.55 -3.07 10.93
C SER A 212 11.79 -1.70 10.30
N ILE A 213 10.81 -1.19 9.54
CA ILE A 213 10.81 0.20 9.06
C ILE A 213 10.63 1.21 10.22
N GLU A 214 10.14 0.77 11.38
CA GLU A 214 10.04 1.62 12.57
C GLU A 214 11.35 1.71 13.37
N SER A 215 12.29 0.79 13.13
CA SER A 215 13.60 0.79 13.81
C SER A 215 14.55 1.71 13.05
N ILE A 216 14.55 3.00 13.36
CA ILE A 216 15.43 4.00 12.73
C ILE A 216 16.82 3.93 13.34
#